data_AF-A0A960KC41-F1
#
_entry.id   AF-A0A960KC41-F1
#
_cell.length_a   1.000
_cell.length_b   1.000
_cell.length_c   1.000
_cell.angle_alpha   90.00
_cell.angle_beta   90.00
_cell.angle_gamma   90.00
#
_symmetry.space_group_name_H-M   'P 1'
#
loop_
_entity.id
_entity.type
_entity.pdbx_description
1 polymer ?
#
loop_
_entity_poly.entity_id
_entity_poly.type
_entity_poly.pdbx_seq_one_letter_code
_entity_poly.pdbx_strand_id
1 'polypeptide(L)'
;MVFNSYGFAIFLPVVLGAYWLLRGHRRQNVLLLLASYVFYGAWDPRFLLLMWFTTLVDFAVGRQLQRERDERTRRRILAISLVINLGVLA
;
A
#
# COMPACT_ATOMS: atom_id res chain seq x y z
N MET A 1 0.99 9.28 11.96
CA MET A 1 2.10 10.00 12.59
C MET A 1 2.89 10.74 11.51
N VAL A 2 3.51 11.86 11.82
CA VAL A 2 4.43 12.56 10.88
C VAL A 2 5.85 12.01 11.06
N PHE A 3 6.65 11.97 9.99
CA PHE A 3 8.04 11.46 10.05
C PHE A 3 8.92 12.17 11.07
N ASN A 4 8.75 13.48 11.26
CA ASN A 4 9.50 14.27 12.25
C ASN A 4 8.92 14.23 13.67
N SER A 5 8.05 13.26 13.98
CA SER A 5 7.44 13.13 15.30
C SER A 5 8.16 12.11 16.19
N TYR A 6 8.18 12.34 17.50
CA TYR A 6 8.66 11.36 18.49
C TYR A 6 7.92 10.02 18.38
N GLY A 7 6.64 10.04 17.98
CA GLY A 7 5.86 8.83 17.72
C GLY A 7 6.49 7.97 16.62
N PHE A 8 6.95 8.56 15.52
CA PHE A 8 7.64 7.82 14.46
C PHE A 8 9.00 7.27 14.92
N ALA A 9 9.76 8.07 15.69
CA ALA A 9 11.08 7.67 16.20
C ALA A 9 11.01 6.43 17.10
N ILE A 10 9.91 6.22 17.83
CA ILE A 10 9.67 5.01 18.63
C ILE A 10 9.06 3.89 17.77
N PHE A 11 8.13 4.24 16.88
CA PHE A 11 7.44 3.28 16.01
C PHE A 11 8.41 2.48 15.13
N LEU A 12 9.37 3.15 14.49
CA LEU A 12 10.30 2.53 13.56
C LEU A 12 11.15 1.41 14.19
N PRO A 13 11.88 1.62 15.31
CA PRO A 13 12.66 0.56 15.93
C PRO A 13 11.79 -0.57 16.48
N VAL A 14 10.56 -0.31 16.93
CA VAL A 14 9.62 -1.35 17.36
C VAL A 14 9.21 -2.24 16.18
N VAL A 15 8.83 -1.63 15.05
CA VAL A 15 8.44 -2.37 13.84
C VAL A 15 9.61 -3.16 13.27
N LEU A 16 10.80 -2.55 13.21
CA LEU A 16 12.00 -3.25 12.76
C LEU A 16 12.37 -4.39 13.71
N GLY A 17 12.39 -4.15 15.01
CA GLY A 17 12.66 -5.19 16.01
C GLY A 17 11.72 -6.38 15.86
N ALA A 18 10.42 -6.12 15.69
CA ALA A 18 9.43 -7.15 15.42
C ALA A 18 9.69 -7.87 14.08
N TYR A 19 10.00 -7.15 13.00
CA TYR A 19 10.32 -7.72 11.69
C TYR A 19 11.47 -8.73 11.74
N TRP A 20 12.54 -8.43 12.50
CA TRP A 20 13.69 -9.33 12.68
C TRP A 20 13.37 -10.52 13.59
N LEU A 21 12.44 -10.36 14.54
CA LEU A 21 11.98 -11.46 15.40
C LEU A 21 11.07 -12.45 14.67
N LEU A 22 10.29 -11.97 13.71
CA LEU A 22 9.38 -12.79 12.91
C LEU A 22 10.16 -13.60 11.87
N ARG A 23 10.08 -14.93 11.99
CA ARG A 23 10.58 -15.85 10.96
C ARG A 23 9.52 -16.11 9.89
N GLY A 24 9.89 -15.90 8.63
CA GLY A 24 9.08 -16.23 7.46
C GLY A 24 8.54 -15.00 6.73
N HIS A 25 8.76 -14.96 5.41
CA HIS A 25 8.51 -13.79 4.57
C HIS A 25 7.02 -13.38 4.56
N ARG A 26 6.10 -14.35 4.66
CA ARG A 26 4.66 -14.03 4.73
C ARG A 26 4.30 -13.23 5.99
N ARG A 27 4.83 -13.63 7.16
CA ARG A 27 4.53 -12.97 8.43
C ARG A 27 5.17 -11.59 8.50
N GLN A 28 6.37 -11.46 7.96
CA GLN A 28 7.07 -10.19 7.79
C GLN A 28 6.27 -9.22 6.90
N ASN A 29 5.77 -9.67 5.75
CA ASN A 29 4.95 -8.84 4.87
C ASN A 29 3.64 -8.41 5.52
N VAL A 30 2.98 -9.30 6.27
CA VAL A 30 1.77 -8.94 7.02
C VAL A 30 2.07 -7.90 8.10
N LEU A 31 3.18 -8.05 8.84
CA LEU A 31 3.60 -7.05 9.82
C LEU A 31 3.86 -5.70 9.16
N LEU A 32 4.60 -5.67 8.04
CA LEU A 32 4.87 -4.43 7.31
C LEU A 32 3.58 -3.78 6.81
N LEU A 33 2.64 -4.57 6.30
CA LEU A 33 1.34 -4.07 5.84
C LEU A 33 0.54 -3.44 7.00
N LEU A 34 0.44 -4.13 8.14
CA LEU A 34 -0.24 -3.59 9.32
C LEU A 34 0.47 -2.35 9.87
N ALA A 35 1.80 -2.36 9.91
CA ALA A 35 2.60 -1.22 10.33
C ALA A 35 2.34 -0.01 9.42
N SER A 36 2.31 -0.19 8.10
CA SER A 36 1.96 0.87 7.16
C SER A 36 0.57 1.45 7.47
N TYR A 37 -0.46 0.61 7.68
CA TYR A 37 -1.79 1.10 8.03
C TYR A 37 -1.83 1.85 9.36
N VAL A 38 -1.14 1.37 10.40
CA VAL A 38 -1.06 2.06 11.70
C VAL A 38 -0.38 3.42 11.55
N PHE A 39 0.74 3.47 10.82
CA PHE A 39 1.50 4.70 10.62
C PHE A 39 0.67 5.78 9.92
N TYR A 40 0.03 5.42 8.81
CA TYR A 40 -0.82 6.33 8.04
C TYR A 40 -2.11 6.68 8.78
N GLY A 41 -2.70 5.75 9.54
CA GLY A 41 -3.95 5.98 10.26
C GLY A 41 -3.81 6.86 11.49
N ALA A 42 -2.67 6.78 12.14
CA ALA A 42 -2.30 7.72 13.19
C ALA A 42 -1.93 9.11 12.63
N TRP A 43 -1.89 9.32 11.30
CA TRP A 43 -1.63 10.63 10.70
C TRP A 43 -2.95 11.29 10.32
N ASP A 44 -3.72 10.64 9.45
CA ASP A 44 -5.10 10.99 9.17
C ASP A 44 -5.82 9.74 8.63
N PRO A 45 -6.84 9.23 9.36
CA PRO A 45 -7.54 8.01 9.00
C PRO A 45 -8.38 8.12 7.72
N ARG A 46 -8.63 9.32 7.19
CA ARG A 46 -9.34 9.51 5.92
C ARG A 46 -8.54 8.96 4.75
N PHE A 47 -7.22 9.16 4.77
CA PHE A 47 -6.33 8.64 3.73
C PHE A 47 -6.15 7.12 3.80
N LEU A 48 -6.53 6.46 4.90
CA LEU A 48 -6.49 5.00 4.95
C LEU A 48 -7.40 4.37 3.92
N LEU A 49 -8.64 4.85 3.85
CA LEU A 49 -9.64 4.28 2.95
C LEU A 49 -9.22 4.52 1.49
N LEU A 50 -8.67 5.70 1.22
CA LEU A 50 -8.09 6.06 -0.07
C LEU A 50 -6.92 5.13 -0.45
N MET A 51 -5.97 4.94 0.46
CA MET A 51 -4.80 4.09 0.25
C MET A 51 -5.17 2.61 0.11
N TRP A 52 -6.16 2.15 0.88
CA TRP A 52 -6.68 0.78 0.77
C TRP A 52 -7.34 0.57 -0.59
N PHE A 53 -8.13 1.54 -1.03
CA PHE A 53 -8.78 1.53 -2.34
C PHE A 53 -7.76 1.51 -3.48
N THR A 54 -6.77 2.42 -3.49
CA THR A 54 -5.75 2.44 -4.56
C THR A 54 -4.94 1.16 -4.59
N THR A 55 -4.50 0.66 -3.43
CA THR A 55 -3.76 -0.60 -3.33
C THR A 55 -4.55 -1.77 -3.93
N LEU A 56 -5.85 -1.85 -3.65
CA LEU A 56 -6.71 -2.93 -4.13
C LEU A 56 -6.99 -2.82 -5.62
N VAL A 57 -7.20 -1.60 -6.13
CA VAL A 57 -7.34 -1.32 -7.56
C VAL A 57 -6.07 -1.69 -8.31
N ASP A 58 -4.89 -1.22 -7.87
CA ASP A 58 -3.62 -1.48 -8.53
C ASP A 58 -3.26 -2.98 -8.48
N PHE A 59 -3.57 -3.65 -7.38
CA PHE A 59 -3.39 -5.10 -7.28
C PHE A 59 -4.30 -5.87 -8.25
N ALA A 60 -5.57 -5.50 -8.36
CA ALA A 60 -6.51 -6.12 -9.29
C ALA A 60 -6.11 -5.86 -10.74
N VAL A 61 -5.75 -4.62 -11.07
CA VAL A 61 -5.25 -4.20 -12.37
C VAL A 61 -3.99 -4.98 -12.75
N GLY A 62 -3.00 -5.06 -11.86
CA GLY A 62 -1.76 -5.81 -12.09
C GLY A 62 -2.00 -7.30 -12.35
N ARG A 63 -2.93 -7.91 -11.62
CA ARG A 63 -3.33 -9.31 -11.83
C ARG A 63 -4.05 -9.52 -13.16
N GLN A 64 -4.88 -8.57 -13.58
CA GLN A 64 -5.59 -8.66 -14.86
C GLN A 64 -4.65 -8.43 -16.04
N LEU A 65 -3.71 -7.49 -15.91
CA LEU A 65 -2.60 -7.25 -16.84
C LEU A 65 -1.75 -8.49 -17.12
N GLN A 66 -1.50 -9.32 -16.11
CA GLN A 66 -0.77 -10.59 -16.28
C GLN A 66 -1.55 -11.65 -17.05
N ARG A 67 -2.88 -11.62 -16.96
CA ARG A 67 -3.76 -12.62 -17.60
C ARG A 67 -4.09 -12.23 -19.04
N GLU A 68 -4.15 -10.94 -19.32
CA GLU A 68 -4.61 -10.43 -20.61
C GLU A 68 -3.53 -10.53 -21.69
N ARG A 69 -3.87 -11.22 -22.79
CA ARG A 69 -2.97 -11.40 -23.95
C ARG A 69 -3.21 -10.36 -25.05
N ASP A 70 -4.39 -9.74 -25.07
CA ASP A 70 -4.72 -8.69 -26.02
C ASP A 70 -4.14 -7.33 -25.59
N GLU A 71 -3.29 -6.76 -26.43
CA GLU A 71 -2.57 -5.52 -26.14
C GLU A 71 -3.50 -4.30 -26.05
N ARG A 72 -4.63 -4.30 -26.78
CA ARG A 72 -5.62 -3.20 -26.71
C ARG A 72 -6.32 -3.16 -25.37
N THR A 73 -6.79 -4.31 -24.89
CA THR A 73 -7.44 -4.45 -23.59
C THR A 73 -6.47 -4.12 -22.46
N ARG A 74 -5.21 -4.57 -22.59
CA ARG A 74 -4.14 -4.28 -21.65
C ARG A 74 -3.85 -2.78 -21.50
N ARG A 75 -3.81 -2.02 -22.61
CA ARG A 75 -3.66 -0.55 -22.59
C ARG A 75 -4.85 0.16 -21.95
N ARG A 76 -6.09 -0.32 -22.18
CA ARG A 76 -7.29 0.25 -21.53
C ARG A 76 -7.27 0.07 -20.02
N ILE A 77 -6.90 -1.12 -19.55
CA ILE A 77 -6.78 -1.42 -18.12
C ILE A 77 -5.74 -0.50 -17.45
N LEU A 78 -4.58 -0.30 -18.11
CA LEU A 78 -3.55 0.64 -17.63
C LEU A 78 -4.06 2.08 -17.57
N ALA A 79 -4.76 2.54 -18.61
CA ALA A 79 -5.33 3.89 -18.65
C ALA A 79 -6.33 4.11 -17.50
N ILE A 80 -7.18 3.12 -17.20
CA ILE A 80 -8.11 3.18 -16.06
C ILE A 80 -7.35 3.30 -14.73
N SER A 81 -6.30 2.48 -14.51
CA SER A 81 -5.43 2.58 -13.32
C SER A 81 -4.82 3.97 -13.18
N LEU A 82 -4.35 4.54 -14.29
CA LEU A 82 -3.73 5.86 -14.32
C LEU A 82 -4.75 6.93 -13.93
N VAL A 83 -5.95 6.90 -14.53
CA VAL A 83 -7.03 7.86 -14.24
C VAL A 83 -7.45 7.78 -12.78
N ILE A 84 -7.56 6.57 -12.21
CA ILE A 84 -7.92 6.41 -10.79
C ILE A 84 -6.81 6.97 -9.89
N ASN A 85 -5.54 6.64 -10.14
CA ASN A 85 -4.42 7.15 -9.34
C ASN A 85 -4.28 8.68 -9.44
N LEU A 86 -4.41 9.24 -10.65
CA LEU A 86 -4.37 10.69 -10.88
C LEU A 86 -5.58 11.40 -10.26
N GLY A 87 -6.77 10.81 -10.34
CA GLY A 87 -7.98 11.35 -9.72
C GLY A 87 -7.97 11.29 -8.19
N VAL A 88 -7.25 10.33 -7.60
CA VAL A 88 -6.99 10.27 -6.16
C VAL A 88 -5.96 11.32 -5.72
N LEU A 89 -5.04 11.70 -6.61
CA LEU A 89 -3.99 12.69 -6.35
C LEU A 89 -4.46 14.14 -6.49
N ALA A 90 -5.40 14.40 -7.40
CA ALA A 90 -5.96 15.73 -7.70
C ALA A 90 -6.93 16.22 -6.61
#